data_AF-A0A1Q5HB27-F1
#
_entry.id   AF-A0A1Q5HB27-F1
#
_cell.length_a   1.000
_cell.length_b   1.000
_cell.length_c   1.000
_cell.angle_alpha   90.00
_cell.angle_beta   90.00
_cell.angle_gamma   90.00
#
_symmetry.space_group_name_H-M   'P 1'
#
loop_
_entity.id
_entity.type
_entity.pdbx_description
1 polymer ?
#
loop_
_entity_poly.entity_id
_entity_poly.type
_entity_poly.pdbx_seq_one_letter_code
_entity_poly.pdbx_strand_id
1 'polypeptide(L)'
;MNTDARHQQPAGSPAASVVHRLHECGQTLATVESLTGGLLAAAVVEIAGVSSIYRGGMVVYATELKATLAGVPEDLLADRGPVDPDVAAALAEGGRQRCGADWGLATTGVAGPEPQDDKPVGLVYVAVAGPDGTQVRRLDLDGGRDHIRAAAVIEALRLLADRIELPEDADADADAAAGAGRR
;
A
#
# COMPACT_ATOMS: atom_id res chain seq x y z
N MET A 1 -35.42 19.26 -15.67
CA MET A 1 -35.15 19.38 -14.22
C MET A 1 -33.72 18.94 -14.00
N ASN A 2 -32.94 19.87 -13.47
CA ASN A 2 -31.50 19.84 -13.31
C ASN A 2 -31.14 19.11 -12.01
N THR A 3 -30.30 18.07 -12.06
CA THR A 3 -29.27 17.87 -11.01
C THR A 3 -28.11 17.09 -11.61
N ASP A 4 -27.28 17.88 -12.26
CA ASP A 4 -25.87 17.64 -12.51
C ASP A 4 -25.15 17.32 -11.17
N ALA A 5 -25.12 16.05 -10.78
CA ALA A 5 -24.27 15.55 -9.71
C ALA A 5 -22.92 15.13 -10.32
N ARG A 6 -22.22 16.11 -10.90
CA ARG A 6 -20.76 16.07 -11.01
C ARG A 6 -20.22 15.84 -9.60
N HIS A 7 -19.97 14.57 -9.27
CA HIS A 7 -18.94 14.23 -8.30
C HIS A 7 -17.68 14.86 -8.85
N GLN A 8 -17.34 16.03 -8.31
CA GLN A 8 -16.01 16.59 -8.42
C GLN A 8 -15.08 15.52 -7.87
N GLN A 9 -14.52 14.69 -8.75
CA GLN A 9 -13.35 13.89 -8.45
C GLN A 9 -12.29 14.91 -8.03
N PRO A 10 -11.90 14.95 -6.74
CA PRO A 10 -10.73 15.72 -6.37
C PRO A 10 -9.54 15.16 -7.16
N ALA A 11 -8.46 15.92 -7.29
CA ALA A 11 -7.17 15.44 -7.83
C ALA A 11 -6.98 13.93 -7.52
N GLY A 12 -6.68 13.14 -8.56
CA GLY A 12 -7.00 11.70 -8.65
C GLY A 12 -6.82 10.88 -7.37
N SER A 13 -7.69 9.88 -7.18
CA SER A 13 -7.66 9.02 -5.98
C SER A 13 -6.25 8.46 -5.70
N PRO A 14 -5.86 8.25 -4.42
CA PRO A 14 -4.56 7.68 -4.10
C PRO A 14 -4.26 6.36 -4.84
N ALA A 15 -5.29 5.52 -5.02
CA ALA A 15 -5.19 4.30 -5.82
C ALA A 15 -4.85 4.59 -7.28
N ALA A 16 -5.53 5.55 -7.91
CA ALA A 16 -5.24 5.95 -9.29
C ALA A 16 -3.81 6.49 -9.43
N SER A 17 -3.33 7.27 -8.46
CA SER A 17 -1.95 7.77 -8.46
C SER A 17 -0.93 6.65 -8.37
N VAL A 18 -1.13 5.68 -7.46
CA VAL A 18 -0.25 4.50 -7.33
C VAL A 18 -0.23 3.69 -8.61
N VAL A 19 -1.40 3.34 -9.16
CA VAL A 19 -1.49 2.52 -10.38
C VAL A 19 -0.81 3.21 -11.55
N HIS A 20 -1.02 4.51 -11.73
CA HIS A 20 -0.36 5.27 -12.77
C HIS A 20 1.17 5.29 -12.59
N ARG A 21 1.67 5.62 -11.39
CA ARG A 21 3.12 5.66 -11.13
C ARG A 21 3.79 4.30 -11.35
N LEU A 22 3.19 3.23 -10.86
CA LEU A 22 3.71 1.87 -11.07
C LEU A 22 3.71 1.48 -12.55
N HIS A 23 2.70 1.90 -13.30
CA HIS A 23 2.66 1.70 -14.74
C HIS A 23 3.81 2.43 -15.44
N GLU A 24 4.03 3.71 -15.14
CA GLU A 24 5.14 4.50 -15.71
C GLU A 24 6.51 3.92 -15.37
N CYS A 25 6.69 3.41 -14.14
CA CYS A 25 7.94 2.79 -13.70
C CYS A 25 8.10 1.34 -14.18
N GLY A 26 7.08 0.72 -14.80
CA GLY A 26 7.09 -0.70 -15.15
C GLY A 26 7.20 -1.63 -13.93
N GLN A 27 6.72 -1.19 -12.77
CA GLN A 27 6.84 -1.88 -11.49
C GLN A 27 5.52 -2.51 -11.04
N THR A 28 5.63 -3.47 -10.14
CA THR A 28 4.51 -4.32 -9.73
C THR A 28 4.24 -4.24 -8.23
N LEU A 29 3.00 -4.55 -7.83
CA LEU A 29 2.50 -4.42 -6.46
C LEU A 29 1.83 -5.69 -5.97
N ALA A 30 2.05 -6.01 -4.70
CA ALA A 30 1.28 -6.96 -3.93
C ALA A 30 0.78 -6.37 -2.60
N THR A 31 -0.35 -6.85 -2.10
CA THR A 31 -0.93 -6.38 -0.82
C THR A 31 -1.06 -7.48 0.23
N VAL A 32 -0.92 -7.11 1.49
CA VAL A 32 -1.12 -7.99 2.67
C VAL A 32 -2.02 -7.30 3.68
N GLU A 33 -3.25 -7.76 3.80
CA GLU A 33 -4.29 -7.09 4.58
C GLU A 33 -4.63 -7.85 5.85
N SER A 34 -4.80 -7.14 6.96
CA SER A 34 -5.45 -7.66 8.17
C SER A 34 -6.76 -6.90 8.40
N LEU A 35 -6.73 -5.77 9.13
CA LEU A 35 -7.95 -5.03 9.50
C LEU A 35 -8.80 -4.57 8.30
N THR A 36 -8.18 -4.31 7.15
CA THR A 36 -8.86 -3.78 5.96
C THR A 36 -9.63 -4.86 5.22
N GLY A 37 -9.30 -6.15 5.38
CA GLY A 37 -10.13 -7.27 4.97
C GLY A 37 -10.43 -7.34 3.46
N GLY A 38 -9.50 -6.95 2.60
CA GLY A 38 -9.65 -6.95 1.15
C GLY A 38 -9.97 -5.59 0.54
N LEU A 39 -10.22 -4.56 1.37
CA LEU A 39 -10.56 -3.22 0.88
C LEU A 39 -9.38 -2.54 0.16
N LEU A 40 -8.13 -2.81 0.56
CA LEU A 40 -6.97 -2.24 -0.09
C LEU A 40 -6.80 -2.84 -1.50
N ALA A 41 -6.88 -4.16 -1.61
CA ALA A 41 -6.88 -4.85 -2.89
C ALA A 41 -8.03 -4.36 -3.78
N ALA A 42 -9.25 -4.25 -3.24
CA ALA A 42 -10.40 -3.77 -3.99
C ALA A 42 -10.19 -2.34 -4.53
N ALA A 43 -9.67 -1.42 -3.72
CA ALA A 43 -9.40 -0.05 -4.13
C ALA A 43 -8.36 0.04 -5.26
N VAL A 44 -7.35 -0.83 -5.26
CA VAL A 44 -6.36 -0.92 -6.34
C VAL A 44 -6.98 -1.53 -7.60
N VAL A 45 -7.71 -2.64 -7.45
CA VAL A 45 -8.32 -3.39 -8.56
C VAL A 45 -9.44 -2.62 -9.28
N GLU A 46 -10.08 -1.65 -8.62
CA GLU A 46 -11.08 -0.78 -9.23
C GLU A 46 -10.49 0.13 -10.34
N ILE A 47 -9.18 0.37 -10.34
CA ILE A 47 -8.52 1.23 -11.33
C ILE A 47 -8.28 0.45 -12.63
N ALA A 48 -8.69 1.04 -13.76
CA ALA A 48 -8.45 0.46 -15.08
C ALA A 48 -6.94 0.30 -15.37
N GLY A 49 -6.56 -0.82 -16.00
CA GLY A 49 -5.15 -1.12 -16.33
C GLY A 49 -4.36 -1.79 -15.22
N VAL A 50 -4.95 -2.01 -14.04
CA VAL A 50 -4.31 -2.64 -12.88
C VAL A 50 -3.70 -4.03 -13.15
N SER A 51 -4.14 -4.74 -14.18
CA SER A 51 -3.65 -6.10 -14.49
C SER A 51 -2.18 -6.15 -14.90
N SER A 52 -1.58 -5.05 -15.34
CA SER A 52 -0.14 -4.99 -15.65
C SER A 52 0.73 -4.81 -14.41
N ILE A 53 0.20 -4.27 -13.31
CA ILE A 53 0.96 -3.92 -12.11
C ILE A 53 0.62 -4.82 -10.91
N TYR A 54 -0.63 -5.24 -10.74
CA TYR A 54 -1.05 -5.94 -9.53
C TYR A 54 -0.85 -7.44 -9.65
N ARG A 55 0.09 -7.97 -8.86
CA ARG A 55 0.47 -9.40 -8.88
C ARG A 55 -0.49 -10.26 -8.07
N GLY A 56 -1.15 -9.67 -7.09
CA GLY A 56 -2.05 -10.35 -6.17
C GLY A 56 -1.89 -9.84 -4.75
N GLY A 57 -2.51 -10.55 -3.81
CA GLY A 57 -2.42 -10.20 -2.41
C GLY A 57 -3.04 -11.27 -1.54
N MET A 58 -2.95 -11.05 -0.23
CA MET A 58 -3.47 -11.97 0.78
C MET A 58 -4.17 -11.21 1.90
N VAL A 59 -5.24 -11.81 2.41
CA VAL A 59 -5.92 -11.33 3.62
C VAL A 59 -5.55 -12.28 4.75
N VAL A 60 -4.70 -11.83 5.67
CA VAL A 60 -4.10 -12.62 6.76
C VAL A 60 -4.59 -12.11 8.11
N TYR A 61 -5.87 -12.35 8.40
CA TYR A 61 -6.52 -11.82 9.59
C TYR A 61 -6.03 -12.47 10.89
N ALA A 62 -5.99 -13.81 10.93
CA ALA A 62 -5.54 -14.56 12.10
C ALA A 62 -4.03 -14.44 12.31
N THR A 63 -3.58 -14.39 13.56
CA THR A 63 -2.17 -14.13 13.93
C THR A 63 -1.24 -15.22 13.39
N GLU A 64 -1.59 -16.48 13.57
CA GLU A 64 -0.83 -17.65 13.09
C GLU A 64 -0.75 -17.71 11.56
N LEU A 65 -1.74 -17.17 10.85
CA LEU A 65 -1.71 -17.08 9.39
C LEU A 65 -0.74 -16.00 8.89
N LYS A 66 -0.39 -15.00 9.71
CA LYS A 66 0.67 -14.05 9.36
C LYS A 66 2.03 -14.74 9.22
N ALA A 67 2.31 -15.75 10.05
CA ALA A 67 3.53 -16.55 9.92
C ALA A 67 3.48 -17.46 8.70
N THR A 68 2.45 -18.31 8.60
CA THR A 68 2.39 -19.35 7.57
C THR A 68 2.17 -18.79 6.16
N LEU A 69 1.33 -17.77 6.00
CA LEU A 69 0.99 -17.20 4.69
C LEU A 69 1.82 -15.98 4.31
N ALA A 70 2.26 -15.16 5.27
CA ALA A 70 3.03 -13.94 5.00
C ALA A 70 4.47 -13.98 5.54
N GLY A 71 4.88 -15.03 6.23
CA GLY A 71 6.28 -15.22 6.65
C GLY A 71 6.74 -14.32 7.77
N VAL A 72 5.81 -13.76 8.53
CA VAL A 72 6.17 -13.02 9.73
C VAL A 72 6.82 -14.01 10.71
N PRO A 73 7.99 -13.70 11.28
CA PRO A 73 8.63 -14.57 12.26
C PRO A 73 7.71 -14.89 13.44
N GLU A 74 7.63 -16.15 13.84
CA GLU A 74 6.73 -16.61 14.91
C GLU A 74 7.12 -16.03 16.28
N ASP A 75 8.43 -15.90 16.53
CA ASP A 75 8.99 -15.25 17.71
C ASP A 75 8.58 -13.78 17.79
N LEU A 76 8.63 -13.05 16.67
CA LEU A 76 8.16 -11.67 16.60
C LEU A 76 6.67 -11.56 16.94
N LEU A 77 5.83 -12.45 16.42
CA LEU A 77 4.40 -12.47 16.73
C LEU A 77 4.14 -12.81 18.20
N ALA A 78 4.90 -13.74 18.78
CA ALA A 78 4.79 -14.10 20.18
C ALA A 78 5.19 -12.95 21.12
N ASP A 79 6.27 -12.22 20.79
CA ASP A 79 6.83 -11.18 21.64
C ASP A 79 6.09 -9.83 21.51
N ARG A 80 5.60 -9.49 20.31
CA ARG A 80 5.03 -8.16 20.00
C ARG A 80 3.53 -8.17 19.70
N GLY A 81 2.98 -9.33 19.37
CA GLY A 81 1.62 -9.49 18.89
C GLY A 81 1.42 -8.96 17.45
N PRO A 82 0.22 -9.14 16.87
CA PRO A 82 -0.01 -8.92 15.43
C PRO A 82 -0.10 -7.45 14.97
N VAL A 83 -0.22 -6.51 15.92
CA VAL A 83 -0.37 -5.07 15.65
C VAL A 83 0.86 -4.34 16.17
N ASP A 84 1.92 -4.35 15.39
CA ASP A 84 3.24 -3.84 15.76
C ASP A 84 3.96 -3.33 14.50
N PRO A 85 4.82 -2.29 14.57
CA PRO A 85 5.53 -1.80 13.40
C PRO A 85 6.42 -2.87 12.74
N ASP A 86 7.08 -3.72 13.50
CA ASP A 86 7.98 -4.75 12.98
C ASP A 86 7.17 -5.85 12.26
N VAL A 87 5.98 -6.17 12.79
CA VAL A 87 5.03 -7.08 12.12
C VAL A 87 4.49 -6.46 10.85
N ALA A 88 4.17 -5.16 10.83
CA ALA A 88 3.73 -4.47 9.62
C ALA A 88 4.81 -4.52 8.52
N ALA A 89 6.07 -4.27 8.88
CA ALA A 89 7.21 -4.37 7.96
C ALA A 89 7.36 -5.80 7.40
N ALA A 90 7.30 -6.81 8.27
CA ALA A 90 7.40 -8.21 7.88
C ALA A 90 6.25 -8.65 6.97
N LEU A 91 5.02 -8.16 7.20
CA LEU A 91 3.89 -8.40 6.31
C LEU A 91 4.12 -7.81 4.92
N ALA A 92 4.59 -6.56 4.82
CA ALA A 92 4.85 -5.91 3.55
C ALA A 92 5.93 -6.66 2.75
N GLU A 93 7.05 -6.99 3.39
CA GLU A 93 8.12 -7.76 2.77
C GLU A 93 7.65 -9.17 2.36
N GLY A 94 6.84 -9.79 3.22
CA GLY A 94 6.22 -11.08 2.96
C GLY A 94 5.36 -11.10 1.70
N GLY A 95 4.53 -10.09 1.51
CA GLY A 95 3.72 -9.91 0.30
C GLY A 95 4.57 -9.72 -0.95
N ARG A 96 5.57 -8.82 -0.87
CA ARG A 96 6.53 -8.54 -1.95
C ARG A 96 7.19 -9.83 -2.43
N GLN A 97 7.76 -10.61 -1.51
CA GLN A 97 8.47 -11.85 -1.82
C GLN A 97 7.54 -12.95 -2.36
N ARG A 98 6.39 -13.17 -1.71
CA ARG A 98 5.50 -14.32 -2.04
C ARG A 98 4.74 -14.14 -3.33
N CYS A 99 4.38 -12.91 -3.68
CA CYS A 99 3.72 -12.61 -4.93
C CYS A 99 4.70 -12.30 -6.07
N GLY A 100 6.01 -12.22 -5.78
CA GLY A 100 7.04 -11.82 -6.74
C GLY A 100 6.72 -10.45 -7.32
N ALA A 101 6.51 -9.47 -6.44
CA ALA A 101 6.23 -8.09 -6.79
C ALA A 101 7.42 -7.18 -6.43
N ASP A 102 7.54 -6.03 -7.09
CA ASP A 102 8.56 -5.02 -6.75
C ASP A 102 8.22 -4.34 -5.43
N TRP A 103 6.93 -4.16 -5.16
CA TRP A 103 6.39 -3.52 -3.98
C TRP A 103 5.45 -4.43 -3.20
N GLY A 104 5.56 -4.38 -1.87
CA GLY A 104 4.60 -4.98 -0.95
C GLY A 104 3.97 -3.90 -0.06
N LEU A 105 2.64 -3.88 0.04
CA LEU A 105 1.90 -2.93 0.87
C LEU A 105 1.07 -3.68 1.91
N ALA A 106 1.27 -3.38 3.19
CA ALA A 106 0.62 -4.09 4.28
C ALA A 106 -0.18 -3.20 5.22
N THR A 107 -1.21 -3.79 5.84
CA THR A 107 -2.03 -3.16 6.89
C THR A 107 -2.23 -4.09 8.09
N THR A 108 -1.99 -3.58 9.30
CA THR A 108 -2.35 -4.25 10.55
C THR A 108 -2.77 -3.24 11.61
N GLY A 109 -3.73 -3.57 12.47
CA GLY A 109 -4.34 -2.57 13.34
C GLY A 109 -5.63 -3.01 14.00
N VAL A 110 -6.14 -2.15 14.89
CA VAL A 110 -7.37 -2.37 15.65
C VAL A 110 -8.47 -1.46 15.10
N ALA A 111 -9.36 -2.01 14.30
CA ALA A 111 -10.49 -1.25 13.76
C ALA A 111 -11.66 -1.07 14.75
N GLY A 112 -11.65 -1.75 15.91
CA GLY A 112 -12.75 -1.73 16.86
C GLY A 112 -13.92 -2.65 16.52
N PRO A 113 -15.04 -2.59 17.26
CA PRO A 113 -15.38 -1.52 18.20
C PRO A 113 -14.67 -1.59 19.56
N GLU A 114 -14.04 -2.72 19.88
CA GLU A 114 -13.32 -2.93 21.13
C GLU A 114 -11.80 -2.90 20.92
N PRO A 115 -11.01 -2.49 21.94
CA PRO A 115 -9.56 -2.66 21.95
C PRO A 115 -9.17 -4.13 21.73
N GLN A 116 -7.93 -4.34 21.27
CA GLN A 116 -7.34 -5.67 21.21
C GLN A 116 -6.14 -5.71 22.14
N ASP A 117 -6.19 -6.58 23.15
CA ASP A 117 -5.19 -6.62 24.23
C ASP A 117 -5.05 -5.24 24.90
N ASP A 118 -3.85 -4.66 24.90
CA ASP A 118 -3.54 -3.32 25.38
C ASP A 118 -3.60 -2.23 24.28
N LYS A 119 -3.99 -2.60 23.05
CA LYS A 119 -3.93 -1.72 21.88
C LYS A 119 -5.28 -1.04 21.64
N PRO A 120 -5.32 0.31 21.64
CA PRO A 120 -6.57 1.04 21.51
C PRO A 120 -7.16 0.91 20.10
N VAL A 121 -8.47 1.06 20.01
CA VAL A 121 -9.16 1.24 18.72
C VAL A 121 -8.56 2.44 18.00
N GLY A 122 -8.34 2.30 16.69
CA GLY A 122 -7.73 3.34 15.88
C GLY A 122 -6.23 3.20 15.68
N LEU A 123 -5.55 2.38 16.50
CA LEU A 123 -4.13 2.09 16.28
C LEU A 123 -3.96 1.22 15.04
N VAL A 124 -3.34 1.79 14.01
CA VAL A 124 -3.03 1.11 12.75
C VAL A 124 -1.56 1.32 12.37
N TYR A 125 -0.95 0.29 11.81
CA TYR A 125 0.32 0.37 11.10
C TYR A 125 0.10 0.04 9.64
N VAL A 126 0.63 0.88 8.76
CA VAL A 126 0.73 0.61 7.32
C VAL A 126 2.20 0.57 6.95
N ALA A 127 2.57 -0.34 6.05
CA ALA A 127 3.97 -0.54 5.68
C ALA A 127 4.13 -0.75 4.19
N VAL A 128 5.19 -0.20 3.63
CA VAL A 128 5.60 -0.36 2.23
C VAL A 128 7.00 -0.97 2.21
N ALA A 129 7.13 -2.13 1.58
CA ALA A 129 8.42 -2.74 1.25
C ALA A 129 8.69 -2.55 -0.25
N GLY A 130 9.87 -2.09 -0.60
CA GLY A 130 10.27 -1.84 -1.98
C GLY A 130 11.77 -1.98 -2.22
N PRO A 131 12.26 -1.52 -3.39
CA PRO A 131 13.67 -1.65 -3.78
C PRO A 131 14.66 -1.03 -2.78
N ASP A 132 14.31 0.10 -2.16
CA ASP A 132 15.19 0.81 -1.21
C ASP A 132 14.92 0.47 0.26
N GLY A 133 14.24 -0.65 0.50
CA GLY A 133 13.89 -1.14 1.84
C GLY A 133 12.45 -0.90 2.23
N THR A 134 12.20 -0.96 3.54
CA THR A 134 10.85 -0.98 4.10
C THR A 134 10.59 0.24 4.98
N GLN A 135 9.45 0.89 4.77
CA GLN A 135 8.98 2.01 5.59
C GLN A 135 7.66 1.64 6.27
N VAL A 136 7.53 2.01 7.55
CA VAL A 136 6.32 1.81 8.34
C VAL A 136 5.80 3.15 8.82
N ARG A 137 4.48 3.34 8.79
CA ARG A 137 3.79 4.52 9.32
C ARG A 137 2.78 4.06 10.37
N ARG A 138 2.93 4.59 11.59
CA ARG A 138 1.90 4.49 12.64
C ARG A 138 0.81 5.51 12.36
N LEU A 139 -0.43 5.10 12.54
CA LEU A 139 -1.62 5.91 12.44
C LEU A 139 -2.43 5.75 13.73
N ASP A 140 -2.92 6.88 14.24
CA ASP A 140 -3.85 6.96 15.35
C ASP A 140 -5.16 7.53 14.78
N LEU A 141 -6.07 6.64 14.37
CA LEU A 141 -7.25 6.97 13.59
C LEU A 141 -8.50 7.02 14.46
N ASP A 142 -9.31 8.07 14.30
CA ASP A 142 -10.57 8.22 15.03
C ASP A 142 -11.78 7.71 14.22
N GLY A 143 -12.88 7.43 14.92
CA GLY A 143 -14.17 7.12 14.31
C GLY A 143 -14.58 5.65 14.40
N GLY A 144 -15.60 5.28 13.62
CA GLY A 144 -16.15 3.92 13.60
C GLY A 144 -15.28 2.94 12.79
N ARG A 145 -15.55 1.64 12.97
CA ARG A 145 -14.80 0.54 12.32
C ARG A 145 -14.62 0.73 10.81
N ASP A 146 -15.68 1.08 10.10
CA ASP A 146 -15.61 1.27 8.65
C ASP A 146 -14.79 2.49 8.26
N HIS A 147 -14.85 3.57 9.05
CA HIS A 147 -14.04 4.76 8.84
C HIS A 147 -12.54 4.46 9.04
N ILE A 148 -12.19 3.79 10.14
CA ILE A 148 -10.79 3.39 10.42
C ILE A 148 -10.24 2.52 9.29
N ARG A 149 -11.02 1.54 8.81
CA ARG A 149 -10.62 0.67 7.70
C ARG A 149 -10.41 1.46 6.40
N ALA A 150 -11.34 2.36 6.05
CA ALA A 150 -11.22 3.19 4.85
C ALA A 150 -10.01 4.16 4.93
N ALA A 151 -9.81 4.80 6.08
CA ALA A 151 -8.69 5.69 6.31
C ALA A 151 -7.34 4.94 6.23
N ALA A 152 -7.26 3.72 6.79
CA ALA A 152 -6.07 2.87 6.67
C ALA A 152 -5.70 2.55 5.20
N VAL A 153 -6.71 2.26 4.35
CA VAL A 153 -6.49 2.05 2.91
C VAL A 153 -5.91 3.30 2.24
N ILE A 154 -6.49 4.46 2.52
CA ILE A 154 -6.04 5.73 1.95
C ILE A 154 -4.60 6.05 2.36
N GLU A 155 -4.26 5.91 3.64
CA GLU A 155 -2.93 6.19 4.15
C GLU A 155 -1.88 5.18 3.67
N ALA A 156 -2.25 3.91 3.53
CA ALA A 156 -1.39 2.89 2.92
C ALA A 156 -1.02 3.25 1.47
N LEU A 157 -2.01 3.65 0.67
CA LEU A 157 -1.81 4.07 -0.72
C LEU A 157 -0.98 5.36 -0.83
N ARG A 158 -1.21 6.33 0.07
CA ARG A 158 -0.39 7.55 0.14
C ARG A 158 1.06 7.24 0.46
N LEU A 159 1.31 6.40 1.45
CA LEU A 159 2.66 5.98 1.80
C LEU A 159 3.38 5.33 0.60
N LEU A 160 2.68 4.52 -0.19
CA LEU A 160 3.25 3.94 -1.40
C LEU A 160 3.50 4.98 -2.49
N ALA A 161 2.57 5.90 -2.72
CA ALA A 161 2.74 6.97 -3.70
C ALA A 161 3.95 7.87 -3.37
N ASP A 162 4.17 8.17 -2.08
CA ASP A 162 5.33 8.92 -1.58
C ASP A 162 6.67 8.19 -1.84
N ARG A 163 6.62 6.86 -1.94
CA ARG A 163 7.77 5.96 -2.09
C ARG A 163 8.15 5.68 -3.55
N ILE A 164 7.23 5.86 -4.50
CA ILE A 164 7.49 5.60 -5.92
C ILE A 164 8.06 6.87 -6.56
N GLU A 165 9.35 6.82 -6.86
CA GLU A 165 10.03 7.80 -7.71
C GLU A 165 9.66 7.55 -9.17
N LEU A 166 9.17 8.59 -9.85
CA LEU A 166 8.94 8.53 -11.29
C LEU A 166 10.30 8.61 -12.00
N PRO A 167 10.52 7.88 -13.10
CA PRO A 167 11.70 8.08 -13.92
C PRO A 167 11.74 9.55 -14.34
N GLU A 168 12.89 10.21 -14.15
CA GLU A 168 13.11 11.53 -14.72
C GLU A 168 13.01 11.40 -16.24
N ASP A 169 12.28 12.32 -16.89
CA ASP A 169 12.07 12.33 -18.34
C ASP A 169 13.41 12.13 -19.06
N ALA A 170 13.57 10.98 -19.70
CA ALA A 170 14.76 10.63 -20.49
C ALA A 170 14.85 11.41 -21.82
N ASP A 171 14.37 12.66 -21.84
CA ASP A 171 14.31 13.54 -23.01
C ASP A 171 14.70 14.98 -22.62
N ALA A 172 15.97 15.15 -22.23
CA ALA A 172 16.64 16.46 -22.30
C ALA A 172 18.01 16.40 -23.02
N ASP A 173 18.56 15.21 -23.28
CA ASP A 173 19.91 15.05 -23.84
C ASP A 173 19.94 14.64 -25.33
N ALA A 174 18.79 14.37 -25.95
CA ALA A 174 18.73 14.04 -27.38
C ALA A 174 18.79 15.28 -28.30
N ASP A 175 18.44 16.48 -27.81
CA ASP A 175 18.42 17.72 -28.62
C ASP A 175 19.77 18.47 -28.61
N ALA A 176 20.70 18.11 -27.72
CA ALA A 176 22.06 18.67 -27.69
C ALA A 176 22.99 18.05 -28.76
N ALA A 177 22.72 16.81 -29.19
CA ALA A 177 23.54 16.11 -30.19
C ALA A 177 23.24 16.49 -31.65
N ALA A 178 22.09 17.12 -31.93
CA ALA A 178 21.69 17.53 -33.28
C ALA A 178 22.20 18.93 -33.69
N GLY A 179 22.70 19.74 -32.74
CA GLY A 179 23.10 21.13 -32.96
C GLY A 179 24.57 21.38 -33.33
N ALA A 180 25.48 20.43 -33.07
CA ALA A 180 26.93 20.66 -33.16
C ALA A 180 27.58 20.34 -34.53
N GLY A 181 26.80 19.89 -35.53
CA GLY A 181 27.32 19.38 -36.81
C GLY A 181 27.31 20.34 -38.00
N ARG A 182 26.99 21.62 -37.84
CA ARG A 182 27.01 22.61 -38.93
C ARG A 182 27.80 23.85 -38.54
N ARG A 183 29.10 23.84 -38.83
CA ARG A 183 29.87 24.96 -39.39
C ARG A 183 31.30 24.53 -39.70
#